data_AF-A0A9P7T4M6-F1
#
_entry.id   AF-A0A9P7T4M6-F1
#
_cell.length_a   1.000
_cell.length_b   1.000
_cell.length_c   1.000
_cell.angle_alpha   90.00
_cell.angle_beta   90.00
_cell.angle_gamma   90.00
#
_symmetry.space_group_name_H-M   'P 1'
#
loop_
_entity.id
_entity.type
_entity.pdbx_description
1 polymer ?
#
loop_
_entity_poly.entity_id
_entity_poly.type
_entity_poly.pdbx_seq_one_letter_code
_entity_poly.pdbx_strand_id
1 'polypeptide(L)'
;MKLLTSLPLALLSGHALAACGVGLFRGPGHNLRIDEECKLGPRRSYTCGNSGTSVQQIGSRIRLQAGHVDTTVLVSCDNVASYYFHCTAGDSETFMKPGCAGTITSVGIVTKI
;
A
#
# COMPACT_ATOMS: atom_id res chain seq x y z
N MET A 1 -47.62 32.28 12.20
CA MET A 1 -46.76 31.08 12.25
C MET A 1 -45.76 31.16 11.11
N LYS A 2 -44.47 31.40 11.40
CA LYS A 2 -43.39 31.37 10.40
C LYS A 2 -42.40 30.31 10.86
N LEU A 3 -42.56 29.08 10.38
CA LEU A 3 -41.55 28.05 10.52
C LEU A 3 -40.43 28.38 9.55
N LEU A 4 -39.38 29.02 10.05
CA LEU A 4 -38.08 29.04 9.38
C LEU A 4 -37.46 27.67 9.58
N THR A 5 -37.60 26.83 8.56
CA THR A 5 -36.93 25.55 8.40
C THR A 5 -35.41 25.77 8.40
N SER A 6 -34.78 25.58 9.55
CA SER A 6 -33.34 25.40 9.67
C SER A 6 -32.98 24.05 9.05
N LEU A 7 -32.66 24.03 7.75
CA LEU A 7 -32.03 22.89 7.10
C LEU A 7 -30.65 22.69 7.75
N PRO A 8 -30.37 21.56 8.41
CA PRO A 8 -29.06 21.32 8.95
C PRO A 8 -28.07 21.13 7.80
N LEU A 9 -26.91 21.75 7.91
CA LEU A 9 -25.72 21.50 7.07
C LEU A 9 -25.21 20.06 7.30
N ALA A 10 -26.02 19.06 6.95
CA ALA A 10 -25.56 17.68 6.83
C ALA A 10 -25.06 17.47 5.41
N LEU A 11 -23.92 16.78 5.27
CA LEU A 11 -23.25 16.34 4.03
C LEU A 11 -22.02 17.15 3.60
N LEU A 12 -21.12 17.48 4.53
CA LEU A 12 -19.69 17.30 4.26
C LEU A 12 -19.22 16.00 4.92
N SER A 13 -19.76 14.86 4.48
CA SER A 13 -19.03 13.60 4.58
C SER A 13 -17.92 13.65 3.52
N GLY A 14 -16.87 14.40 3.84
CA GLY A 14 -15.60 14.32 3.14
C GLY A 14 -15.12 12.87 3.24
N HIS A 15 -15.33 12.11 2.17
CA HIS A 15 -14.66 10.85 1.97
C HIS A 15 -13.19 11.24 1.79
N ALA A 16 -12.42 11.25 2.89
CA ALA A 16 -10.98 11.22 2.78
C ALA A 16 -10.68 9.98 1.92
N LEU A 17 -10.41 10.20 0.63
CA LEU A 17 -9.97 9.16 -0.29
C LEU A 17 -8.85 8.45 0.44
N ALA A 18 -9.04 7.17 0.74
CA ALA A 18 -8.08 6.41 1.52
C ALA A 18 -6.72 6.57 0.86
N ALA A 19 -5.82 7.27 1.56
CA ALA A 19 -4.48 7.60 1.11
C ALA A 19 -3.67 6.35 0.73
N CYS A 20 -4.04 5.22 1.32
CA CYS A 20 -3.45 3.93 1.05
C CYS A 20 -4.53 2.88 0.76
N GLY A 21 -4.18 1.91 -0.07
CA GLY A 21 -5.05 0.83 -0.48
C GLY A 21 -4.29 -0.49 -0.67
N VAL A 22 -5.05 -1.58 -0.68
CA VAL A 22 -4.52 -2.93 -0.89
C VAL A 22 -5.30 -3.67 -1.98
N GLY A 23 -4.56 -4.36 -2.84
CA GLY A 23 -5.10 -5.27 -3.86
C GLY A 23 -4.52 -6.69 -3.68
N LEU A 24 -5.23 -7.69 -4.21
CA LEU A 24 -4.79 -9.09 -4.27
C LEU A 24 -4.34 -9.44 -5.68
N PHE A 25 -3.13 -9.99 -5.85
CA PHE A 25 -2.68 -10.56 -7.12
C PHE A 25 -3.03 -12.04 -7.18
N ARG A 26 -3.91 -12.44 -8.09
CA ARG A 26 -4.26 -13.85 -8.34
C ARG A 26 -4.33 -14.12 -9.86
N GLY A 27 -3.20 -14.43 -10.50
CA GLY A 27 -3.17 -15.02 -11.85
C GLY A 27 -2.11 -14.46 -12.81
N PRO A 28 -1.76 -15.20 -13.88
CA PRO A 28 -0.88 -14.71 -14.94
C PRO A 28 -1.66 -13.74 -15.83
N GLY A 29 -1.44 -12.44 -15.62
CA GLY A 29 -2.19 -11.37 -16.27
C GLY A 29 -1.34 -10.11 -16.28
N HIS A 30 -0.34 -10.12 -17.17
CA HIS A 30 0.66 -9.08 -17.34
C HIS A 30 0.01 -7.75 -17.72
N ASN A 31 0.05 -6.80 -16.80
CA ASN A 31 0.03 -5.36 -17.03
C ASN A 31 0.77 -4.68 -15.89
N LEU A 32 1.78 -5.34 -15.32
CA LEU A 32 2.58 -4.77 -14.24
C LEU A 32 4.03 -4.99 -14.55
N ARG A 33 4.76 -3.89 -14.67
CA ARG A 33 6.20 -3.89 -14.82
C ARG A 33 6.80 -3.65 -13.46
N ILE A 34 7.75 -4.50 -13.05
CA ILE A 34 8.61 -4.16 -11.93
C ILE A 34 9.55 -3.06 -12.42
N ASP A 35 9.39 -1.88 -11.86
CA ASP A 35 10.25 -0.73 -12.14
C ASP A 35 11.58 -0.87 -11.42
N GLU A 36 11.50 -1.35 -10.19
CA GLU A 36 12.64 -1.39 -9.28
C GLU A 36 12.42 -2.46 -8.21
N GLU A 37 13.47 -3.24 -7.92
CA GLU A 37 13.50 -4.12 -6.76
C GLU A 37 14.02 -3.39 -5.52
N CYS A 38 13.32 -3.57 -4.40
CA CYS A 38 13.67 -2.93 -3.14
C CYS A 38 14.76 -3.74 -2.42
N LYS A 39 15.69 -3.02 -1.80
CA LYS A 39 16.82 -3.65 -1.09
C LYS A 39 16.42 -3.98 0.34
N LEU A 40 16.65 -5.22 0.75
CA LEU A 40 16.48 -5.65 2.14
C LEU A 40 17.55 -5.02 3.03
N GLY A 41 17.10 -4.28 4.04
CA GLY A 41 17.88 -3.72 5.12
C GLY A 41 17.61 -4.40 6.47
N PRO A 42 18.13 -3.82 7.57
CA PRO A 42 17.93 -4.35 8.90
C PRO A 42 16.45 -4.37 9.31
N ARG A 43 16.10 -5.26 10.25
CA ARG A 43 14.73 -5.38 10.81
C ARG A 43 13.64 -5.60 9.76
N ARG A 44 13.96 -6.32 8.68
CA ARG A 44 13.04 -6.66 7.58
C ARG A 44 12.38 -5.41 6.96
N SER A 45 13.17 -4.34 6.84
CA SER A 45 12.81 -3.12 6.15
C SER A 45 13.37 -3.17 4.73
N TYR A 46 12.53 -2.98 3.73
CA TYR A 46 12.88 -2.92 2.33
C TYR A 46 12.82 -1.47 1.88
N THR A 47 13.90 -0.95 1.34
CA THR A 47 13.95 0.43 0.81
C THR A 47 13.96 0.36 -0.70
N CYS A 48 13.05 1.10 -1.32
CA CYS A 48 12.85 1.12 -2.76
C CYS A 48 13.39 2.43 -3.32
N GLY A 49 14.58 2.37 -3.93
CA GLY A 49 15.18 3.45 -4.69
C GLY A 49 15.26 4.81 -4.03
N ASN A 50 15.24 5.81 -4.91
CA ASN A 50 15.38 7.21 -4.53
C ASN A 50 14.05 7.87 -4.16
N SER A 51 12.90 7.20 -4.40
CA SER A 51 11.58 7.74 -4.04
C SER A 51 11.43 7.95 -2.53
N GLY A 52 12.22 7.24 -1.72
CA GLY A 52 12.09 7.22 -0.26
C GLY A 52 11.02 6.24 0.22
N THR A 53 10.45 5.44 -0.69
CA THR A 53 9.46 4.41 -0.33
C THR A 53 10.12 3.30 0.47
N SER A 54 9.43 2.85 1.52
CA SER A 54 9.86 1.71 2.31
C SER A 54 8.70 0.77 2.64
N VAL A 55 9.05 -0.51 2.77
CA VAL A 55 8.14 -1.56 3.21
C VAL A 55 8.75 -2.24 4.42
N GLN A 56 8.02 -2.35 5.52
CA GLN A 56 8.51 -3.04 6.72
C GLN A 56 7.60 -4.21 7.08
N GLN A 57 8.20 -5.37 7.31
CA GLN A 57 7.50 -6.54 7.82
C GLN A 57 7.60 -6.63 9.34
N ILE A 58 6.46 -6.70 10.01
CA ILE A 58 6.34 -6.84 11.47
C ILE A 58 5.43 -8.05 11.75
N GLY A 59 6.02 -9.24 11.78
CA GLY A 59 5.26 -10.49 11.85
C GLY A 59 4.31 -10.62 10.65
N SER A 60 3.02 -10.75 10.90
CA SER A 60 1.95 -10.80 9.88
C SER A 60 1.51 -9.43 9.36
N ARG A 61 2.17 -8.34 9.75
CA ARG A 61 1.84 -6.99 9.31
C ARG A 61 2.86 -6.49 8.30
N ILE A 62 2.36 -5.84 7.25
CA ILE A 62 3.16 -5.15 6.25
C ILE A 62 2.86 -3.67 6.36
N ARG A 63 3.86 -2.85 6.69
CA ARG A 63 3.74 -1.40 6.65
C ARG A 63 4.30 -0.89 5.34
N LEU A 64 3.52 -0.17 4.56
CA LEU A 64 3.99 0.61 3.41
C LEU A 64 4.10 2.07 3.86
N GLN A 65 5.20 2.71 3.53
CA GLN A 65 5.37 4.16 3.59
C GLN A 65 5.80 4.64 2.21
N ALA A 66 4.95 5.42 1.55
CA ALA A 66 5.33 6.11 0.33
C ALA A 66 6.28 7.27 0.67
N GLY A 67 7.31 7.44 -0.15
CA GLY A 67 8.20 8.58 -0.02
C GLY A 67 7.60 9.84 -0.65
N HIS A 68 8.34 10.53 -1.53
CA HIS A 68 7.88 11.79 -2.12
C HIS A 68 7.03 11.62 -3.40
N VAL A 69 6.70 10.39 -3.79
CA VAL A 69 5.81 10.08 -4.91
C VAL A 69 4.80 9.00 -4.51
N ASP A 70 3.63 9.02 -5.15
CA ASP A 70 2.67 7.93 -5.07
C ASP A 70 3.36 6.63 -5.47
N THR A 71 3.21 5.60 -4.66
CA THR A 71 3.94 4.35 -4.89
C THR A 71 3.02 3.16 -4.77
N THR A 72 3.15 2.26 -5.75
CA THR A 72 2.58 0.92 -5.69
C THR A 72 3.71 -0.08 -5.55
N VAL A 73 3.63 -0.94 -4.54
CA VAL A 73 4.58 -2.03 -4.32
C VAL A 73 3.90 -3.38 -4.47
N LEU A 74 4.64 -4.32 -5.03
CA LEU A 74 4.34 -5.74 -5.01
C LEU A 74 5.18 -6.38 -3.90
N VAL A 75 4.52 -7.08 -2.99
CA VAL A 75 5.18 -7.88 -1.95
C VAL A 75 4.87 -9.35 -2.21
N SER A 76 5.91 -10.11 -2.52
CA SER A 76 5.83 -11.55 -2.71
C SER A 76 6.22 -12.24 -1.41
N CYS A 77 5.33 -13.09 -0.92
CA CYS A 77 5.52 -13.84 0.32
C CYS A 77 5.62 -15.32 -0.01
N ASP A 78 6.47 -16.04 0.73
CA ASP A 78 6.71 -17.46 0.51
C ASP A 78 5.43 -18.28 0.71
N ASN A 79 5.20 -19.26 -0.17
CA ASN A 79 4.05 -20.18 -0.17
C ASN A 79 2.65 -19.53 -0.19
N VAL A 80 2.52 -18.25 -0.58
CA VAL A 80 1.23 -17.56 -0.72
C VAL A 80 1.19 -16.64 -1.95
N ALA A 81 0.02 -16.09 -2.25
CA ALA A 81 -0.16 -15.08 -3.29
C ALA A 81 0.56 -13.76 -2.94
N SER A 82 1.11 -13.09 -3.95
CA SER A 82 1.68 -11.75 -3.80
C SER A 82 0.57 -10.69 -3.59
N TYR A 83 0.92 -9.62 -2.87
CA TYR A 83 -0.02 -8.53 -2.54
C TYR A 83 0.44 -7.22 -3.18
N TYR A 84 -0.53 -6.40 -3.61
CA TYR A 84 -0.27 -5.02 -3.99
C TYR A 84 -0.66 -4.08 -2.87
N PHE A 85 0.20 -3.11 -2.63
CA PHE A 85 -0.09 -2.01 -1.74
C PHE A 85 0.17 -0.72 -2.50
N HIS A 86 -0.75 0.22 -2.37
CA HIS A 86 -0.61 1.55 -2.93
C HIS A 86 -0.70 2.56 -1.79
N CYS A 87 0.12 3.61 -1.83
CA CYS A 87 -0.03 4.79 -0.98
C CYS A 87 0.30 6.04 -1.80
N THR A 88 -0.45 7.11 -1.56
CA THR A 88 -0.15 8.48 -2.00
C THR A 88 1.15 8.97 -1.36
N ALA A 89 1.87 9.87 -2.04
CA ALA A 89 3.10 10.48 -1.56
C ALA A 89 2.98 11.00 -0.11
N GLY A 90 3.93 10.61 0.74
CA GLY A 90 4.01 11.00 2.15
C GLY A 90 3.15 10.17 3.09
N ASP A 91 2.22 9.37 2.59
CA ASP A 91 1.33 8.56 3.41
C ASP A 91 1.93 7.20 3.80
N SER A 92 1.40 6.62 4.87
CA SER A 92 1.80 5.30 5.33
C SER A 92 0.64 4.55 5.94
N GLU A 93 0.58 3.24 5.72
CA GLU A 93 -0.46 2.37 6.25
C GLU A 93 0.08 1.00 6.62
N THR A 94 -0.55 0.33 7.58
CA THR A 94 -0.19 -1.03 8.00
C THR A 94 -1.28 -2.03 7.69
N PHE A 95 -0.95 -3.01 6.87
CA PHE A 95 -1.87 -4.04 6.40
C PHE A 95 -1.64 -5.36 7.13
N MET A 96 -2.71 -5.94 7.69
CA MET A 96 -2.68 -7.30 8.22
C MET A 96 -2.72 -8.32 7.06
N LYS A 97 -1.68 -9.15 6.96
CA LYS A 97 -1.53 -10.24 5.99
C LYS A 97 -0.97 -11.49 6.69
N PRO A 98 -1.85 -12.32 7.28
CA PRO A 98 -1.44 -13.54 7.97
C PRO A 98 -0.60 -14.48 7.09
N GLY A 99 -0.93 -14.57 5.80
CA GLY A 99 -0.15 -15.36 4.83
C GLY A 99 1.29 -14.84 4.62
N CYS A 100 1.57 -13.58 4.95
CA CYS A 100 2.90 -12.99 4.89
C CYS A 100 3.60 -12.97 6.26
N ALA A 101 3.20 -13.79 7.24
CA ALA A 101 3.92 -13.88 8.51
C ALA A 101 5.34 -14.50 8.36
N GLY A 102 5.54 -15.28 7.30
CA GLY A 102 6.79 -15.99 7.00
C GLY A 102 7.84 -15.11 6.31
N THR A 103 8.57 -15.69 5.36
CA THR A 103 9.61 -14.98 4.62
C THR A 103 8.98 -14.21 3.45
N ILE A 104 9.34 -12.94 3.29
CA ILE A 104 9.09 -12.19 2.06
C ILE A 104 10.19 -12.56 1.08
N THR A 105 9.82 -13.02 -0.10
CA THR A 105 10.76 -13.45 -1.14
C THR A 105 11.24 -12.29 -1.99
N SER A 106 10.37 -11.30 -2.25
CA SER A 106 10.75 -10.07 -2.94
C SER A 106 9.79 -8.91 -2.64
N VAL A 107 10.30 -7.69 -2.78
CA VAL A 107 9.53 -6.46 -2.78
C VAL A 107 9.99 -5.61 -3.96
N GLY A 108 9.06 -5.07 -4.74
CA GLY A 108 9.40 -4.18 -5.85
C GLY A 108 8.35 -3.10 -6.09
N ILE A 109 8.79 -1.95 -6.58
CA ILE A 109 7.89 -0.92 -7.12
C ILE A 109 7.36 -1.43 -8.46
N VAL A 110 6.06 -1.24 -8.66
CA VAL A 110 5.39 -1.65 -9.89
C VAL A 110 4.56 -0.52 -10.47
N THR A 111 4.52 -0.46 -11.80
CA THR A 111 3.61 0.39 -12.56
C THR A 111 2.69 -0.46 -13.42
N LYS A 112 1.46 0.01 -13.57
CA LYS A 112 0.49 -0.60 -14.48
C LYS A 112 0.87 -0.26 -15.93
N ILE A 113 0.95 -1.26 -16.79
CA ILE A 113 1.17 -1.18 -18.24
C ILE A 113 -0.18 -1.17 -18.95
#